data_AF-A0AAW8V8Q4-F1
#
_entry.id   AF-A0AAW8V8Q4-F1
#
_cell.length_a   1.000
_cell.length_b   1.000
_cell.length_c   1.000
_cell.angle_alpha   90.00
_cell.angle_beta   90.00
_cell.angle_gamma   90.00
#
_symmetry.space_group_name_H-M   'P 1'
#
loop_
_entity.id
_entity.type
_entity.pdbx_description
1 polymer ?
#
loop_
_entity_poly.entity_id
_entity_poly.type
_entity_poly.pdbx_seq_one_letter_code
_entity_poly.pdbx_strand_id
1 'polypeptide(L)'
;LVVNAIEEGYKRFATGIYAIWYPVVLRQQTKRILKGLEKTGIRKILQIELAVRPDSDQRGMTASGMIVINPPWTLTQQMQNILPYLTNVLVPEGTGSWTVKWVTPE
;
A
#
# COMPACT_ATOMS: atom_id res chain seq x y z
N LEU A 1 -7.89 -10.39 10.01
CA LEU A 1 -6.57 -10.92 10.44
C LEU A 1 -5.53 -9.81 10.46
N VAL A 2 -5.08 -9.30 9.30
CA VAL A 2 -4.09 -8.20 9.26
C VAL A 2 -4.57 -6.94 9.98
N VAL A 3 -5.81 -6.49 9.70
CA VAL A 3 -6.39 -5.29 10.35
C VAL A 3 -6.38 -5.43 11.88
N ASN A 4 -6.91 -6.54 12.41
CA ASN A 4 -6.94 -6.78 13.85
C ASN A 4 -5.54 -6.83 14.48
N ALA A 5 -4.56 -7.41 13.79
CA ALA A 5 -3.18 -7.46 14.28
C ALA A 5 -2.56 -6.05 14.37
N ILE A 6 -2.87 -5.19 13.39
CA ILE A 6 -2.47 -3.80 13.41
C ILE A 6 -3.18 -3.01 14.52
N GLU A 7 -4.48 -3.22 14.73
CA GLU A 7 -5.21 -2.56 15.83
C GLU A 7 -4.62 -2.93 17.20
N GLU A 8 -4.35 -4.21 17.44
CA GLU A 8 -3.72 -4.66 18.70
C GLU A 8 -2.30 -4.12 18.88
N GLY A 9 -1.49 -4.12 17.82
CA GLY A 9 -0.15 -3.55 17.83
C GLY A 9 -0.19 -2.04 18.12
N TYR A 10 -1.01 -1.32 17.36
CA TYR A 10 -1.16 0.14 17.48
C TYR A 10 -1.69 0.56 18.85
N LYS A 11 -2.61 -0.20 19.45
CA LYS A 11 -3.10 0.04 20.82
C LYS A 11 -1.97 0.01 21.86
N ARG A 12 -0.95 -0.80 21.64
CA ARG A 12 0.21 -0.94 22.54
C ARG A 12 1.35 0.01 22.19
N PHE A 13 1.48 0.37 20.91
CA PHE A 13 2.57 1.21 20.41
C PHE A 13 2.08 2.10 19.26
N ALA A 14 1.33 3.14 19.61
CA ALA A 14 0.68 4.02 18.63
C ALA A 14 1.65 4.88 17.79
N THR A 15 2.88 5.09 18.26
CA THR A 15 3.92 5.86 17.56
C THR A 15 4.81 4.99 16.67
N GLY A 16 4.60 3.67 16.67
CA GLY A 16 5.35 2.75 15.82
C GLY A 16 5.08 2.96 14.34
N ILE A 17 6.10 2.65 13.53
CA ILE A 17 5.97 2.58 12.07
C ILE A 17 5.60 1.15 11.72
N TYR A 18 4.40 0.96 11.16
CA TYR A 18 3.92 -0.35 10.73
C TYR A 18 3.95 -0.41 9.21
N ALA A 19 4.72 -1.34 8.66
CA ALA A 19 4.84 -1.55 7.22
C ALA A 19 4.26 -2.92 6.84
N ILE A 20 3.18 -2.91 6.06
CA ILE A 20 2.43 -4.11 5.69
C ILE A 20 2.51 -4.30 4.18
N TRP A 21 3.12 -5.41 3.76
CA TRP A 21 3.09 -5.82 2.36
C TRP A 21 1.75 -6.50 2.02
N TYR A 22 1.22 -6.24 0.82
CA TYR A 22 0.05 -6.94 0.29
C TYR A 22 0.19 -7.25 -1.21
N PRO A 23 -0.32 -8.40 -1.67
CA PRO A 23 -0.45 -8.70 -3.08
C PRO A 23 -1.78 -8.17 -3.65
N VAL A 24 -1.80 -7.91 -4.96
CA VAL A 24 -3.03 -7.68 -5.73
C VAL A 24 -3.24 -8.86 -6.66
N VAL A 25 -3.98 -9.85 -6.14
CA VAL A 25 -4.49 -11.00 -6.92
C VAL A 25 -5.95 -10.75 -7.27
N LEU A 26 -6.74 -10.31 -6.28
CA LEU A 26 -8.10 -9.82 -6.47
C LEU A 26 -8.20 -8.44 -5.84
N ARG A 27 -8.42 -7.40 -6.66
CA ARG A 27 -8.49 -6.00 -6.21
C ARG A 27 -9.47 -5.79 -5.04
N GLN A 28 -10.54 -6.57 -4.99
CA GLN A 28 -11.52 -6.53 -3.90
C GLN A 28 -10.92 -6.86 -2.52
N GLN A 29 -9.94 -7.77 -2.44
CA GLN A 29 -9.30 -8.13 -1.16
C GLN A 29 -8.49 -6.95 -0.62
N THR A 30 -7.69 -6.31 -1.47
CA THR A 30 -6.96 -5.08 -1.12
C THR A 30 -7.91 -3.98 -0.66
N LYS A 31 -9.01 -3.74 -1.38
CA LYS A 31 -10.04 -2.75 -0.99
C LYS A 31 -10.65 -3.05 0.38
N ARG A 32 -10.86 -4.33 0.73
CA ARG A 32 -11.36 -4.73 2.06
C ARG A 32 -10.35 -4.44 3.17
N ILE A 33 -9.06 -4.66 2.93
CA ILE A 33 -8.00 -4.33 3.91
C ILE A 33 -7.94 -2.83 4.15
N LEU A 34 -7.89 -2.02 3.09
CA LEU A 34 -7.83 -0.56 3.18
C LEU A 34 -9.04 0.00 3.92
N LYS A 35 -10.25 -0.41 3.54
CA LYS A 35 -11.50 -0.01 4.22
C LYS A 35 -11.55 -0.48 5.68
N GLY A 36 -10.96 -1.64 5.97
CA GLY A 36 -10.82 -2.14 7.34
C GLY A 36 -9.92 -1.23 8.17
N LEU A 37 -8.75 -0.85 7.63
CA LEU A 37 -7.82 0.07 8.27
C LEU A 37 -8.41 1.47 8.46
N GLU A 38 -9.13 2.02 7.47
CA GLU A 38 -9.85 3.30 7.61
C GLU A 38 -10.84 3.27 8.78
N LYS A 39 -11.57 2.17 8.95
CA LYS A 39 -12.56 2.00 10.03
C LYS A 39 -11.96 1.93 11.43
N THR A 40 -10.67 1.63 11.56
CA THR A 40 -9.99 1.61 12.87
C THR A 40 -9.84 3.00 13.48
N GLY A 41 -9.96 4.05 12.66
CA GLY A 41 -9.71 5.44 13.08
C GLY A 41 -8.23 5.81 13.18
N ILE A 42 -7.31 4.87 12.91
CA ILE A 42 -5.87 5.15 12.83
C ILE A 42 -5.61 6.18 11.71
N ARG A 43 -4.76 7.16 11.99
CA ARG A 43 -4.38 8.24 11.06
C ARG A 43 -3.02 7.97 10.43
N LYS A 44 -2.60 8.82 9.48
CA LYS A 44 -1.28 8.72 8.83
C LYS A 44 -1.02 7.35 8.18
N ILE A 45 -2.01 6.84 7.45
CA ILE A 45 -1.90 5.61 6.68
C ILE A 45 -1.61 5.96 5.22
N LEU A 46 -0.40 5.63 4.77
CA LEU A 46 0.06 5.80 3.40
C LEU A 46 -0.03 4.46 2.66
N GLN A 47 -0.59 4.47 1.46
CA GLN A 47 -0.55 3.35 0.53
C GLN A 47 0.44 3.65 -0.60
N ILE A 48 1.33 2.71 -0.84
CA ILE A 48 2.28 2.69 -1.95
C ILE A 48 2.01 1.42 -2.75
N GLU A 49 1.82 1.51 -4.05
CA GLU A 49 1.56 0.35 -4.91
C GLU A 49 2.33 0.46 -6.22
N LEU A 50 2.86 -0.67 -6.69
CA LEU A 50 3.42 -0.83 -8.03
C LEU A 50 2.73 -2.01 -8.70
N ALA A 51 2.10 -1.73 -9.84
CA ALA A 51 1.49 -2.70 -10.73
C ALA A 51 2.40 -2.97 -11.91
N VAL A 52 2.57 -4.25 -12.25
CA VAL A 52 3.28 -4.67 -13.46
C VAL A 52 2.32 -4.84 -14.65
N ARG A 53 1.05 -5.09 -14.36
CA ARG A 53 -0.02 -5.24 -15.36
C ARG A 53 -1.33 -4.64 -14.80
N PRO A 54 -2.29 -4.29 -15.66
CA PRO A 54 -3.63 -3.92 -15.22
C PRO A 54 -4.29 -5.03 -14.37
N ASP A 55 -5.24 -4.64 -13.54
CA ASP A 55 -6.06 -5.59 -12.78
C ASP A 55 -6.75 -6.58 -13.73
N SER A 56 -6.76 -7.84 -13.31
CA SER A 56 -7.41 -8.92 -14.03
C SER A 56 -8.07 -9.88 -13.06
N ASP A 57 -9.20 -10.47 -13.46
CA ASP A 57 -9.83 -11.58 -12.73
C ASP A 57 -9.18 -12.93 -13.08
N GLN A 58 -8.16 -12.93 -13.95
CA GLN A 58 -7.37 -14.11 -14.26
C GLN A 58 -6.44 -14.49 -13.09
N ARG A 59 -6.00 -15.75 -13.06
CA ARG A 59 -5.05 -16.21 -12.04
C ARG A 59 -3.71 -15.47 -12.18
N GLY A 60 -3.24 -14.89 -11.08
CA GLY A 60 -1.91 -14.27 -10.99
C GLY A 60 -1.92 -13.04 -10.10
N MET A 61 -0.73 -12.55 -9.76
CA MET A 61 -0.56 -11.27 -9.07
C MET A 61 -0.21 -10.20 -10.10
N THR A 62 -1.03 -9.14 -10.19
CA THR A 62 -0.85 -8.05 -11.16
C THR A 62 -0.09 -6.87 -10.56
N ALA A 63 -0.16 -6.72 -9.23
CA ALA A 63 0.52 -5.67 -8.48
C ALA A 63 0.87 -6.14 -7.07
N SER A 64 1.72 -5.38 -6.39
CA SER A 64 1.89 -5.48 -4.95
C SER A 64 2.08 -4.09 -4.36
N GLY A 65 1.85 -3.96 -3.05
CA GLY A 65 1.99 -2.68 -2.39
C GLY A 65 2.38 -2.80 -0.93
N MET A 66 2.69 -1.64 -0.38
CA MET A 66 2.98 -1.41 1.02
C MET A 66 1.92 -0.47 1.58
N ILE A 67 1.35 -0.82 2.72
CA ILE A 67 0.61 0.10 3.58
C ILE A 67 1.54 0.47 4.73
N VAL A 68 1.77 1.76 4.93
CA VAL A 68 2.67 2.28 5.96
C VAL A 68 1.90 3.19 6.89
N ILE A 69 1.86 2.84 8.17
CA ILE A 69 1.25 3.65 9.24
C ILE A 69 2.37 4.43 9.92
N ASN A 70 2.12 5.71 10.20
CA ASN A 70 3.13 6.66 10.70
C ASN A 70 4.39 6.68 9.82
N PRO A 71 4.27 6.84 8.49
CA PRO A 71 5.44 6.87 7.63
C PRO A 71 6.38 8.03 8.03
N PRO A 72 7.70 7.88 7.87
CA PRO A 72 8.62 9.01 7.96
C PRO A 72 8.22 10.10 6.96
N TRP A 73 8.39 11.36 7.32
CA TRP A 73 7.96 12.52 6.52
C TRP A 73 8.56 12.54 5.10
N THR A 74 9.76 11.97 4.91
CA THR A 74 10.41 11.89 3.59
C THR A 74 9.84 10.82 2.69
N LEU A 75 9.14 9.81 3.23
CA LEU A 75 8.80 8.58 2.51
C LEU A 75 7.90 8.86 1.31
N THR A 76 6.88 9.70 1.47
CA THR A 76 5.96 10.07 0.37
C THR A 76 6.71 10.65 -0.81
N GLN A 77 7.60 11.62 -0.57
CA GLN A 77 8.40 12.26 -1.62
C GLN A 77 9.40 11.28 -2.23
N GLN A 78 10.09 10.48 -1.41
CA GLN A 78 11.03 9.47 -1.88
C GLN A 78 10.36 8.46 -2.81
N MET A 79 9.15 7.99 -2.46
CA MET A 79 8.39 7.05 -3.28
C MET A 79 7.90 7.68 -4.57
N GLN A 80 7.38 8.91 -4.54
CA GLN A 80 6.97 9.64 -5.74
C GLN A 80 8.14 9.86 -6.72
N ASN A 81 9.36 10.06 -6.19
CA ASN A 81 10.56 10.24 -7.02
C ASN A 81 11.05 8.92 -7.64
N ILE A 82 11.02 7.81 -6.88
CA ILE A 82 11.64 6.55 -7.31
C ILE A 82 10.69 5.63 -8.09
N LEU A 83 9.39 5.66 -7.82
CA LEU A 83 8.43 4.75 -8.45
C LEU A 83 8.35 4.90 -9.98
N PRO A 84 8.41 6.10 -10.59
CA PRO A 84 8.47 6.22 -12.05
C PRO A 84 9.66 5.45 -12.65
N TYR A 85 10.83 5.58 -12.03
CA TYR A 85 12.03 4.85 -12.46
C TYR A 85 11.85 3.34 -12.28
N LEU A 86 11.37 2.89 -11.11
CA LEU A 86 11.13 1.48 -10.85
C LEU A 86 10.11 0.87 -11.82
N THR A 87 9.02 1.57 -12.12
CA THR A 87 8.02 1.08 -13.08
C THR A 87 8.63 0.96 -14.48
N ASN A 88 9.45 1.91 -14.93
CA ASN A 88 10.11 1.84 -16.23
C ASN A 88 11.11 0.67 -16.33
N VAL A 89 11.86 0.40 -15.26
CA VAL A 89 12.88 -0.66 -15.25
C VAL A 89 12.25 -2.05 -15.08
N LEU A 90 11.27 -2.18 -14.19
CA LEU A 90 10.66 -3.47 -13.86
C LEU A 90 9.55 -3.87 -14.83
N VAL A 91 9.01 -2.92 -15.61
CA VAL A 91 7.92 -3.14 -16.55
C VAL A 91 8.26 -2.51 -17.91
N PRO A 92 9.25 -3.06 -18.62
CA PRO A 92 9.71 -2.51 -19.89
C PRO A 92 8.62 -2.49 -20.97
N GLU A 93 7.57 -3.32 -20.83
CA GLU A 93 6.42 -3.35 -21.74
C GLU A 93 5.49 -2.13 -21.60
N GLY A 94 5.70 -1.28 -20.58
CA GLY A 94 4.91 -0.06 -20.37
C GLY A 94 3.49 -0.31 -19.87
N THR A 95 3.15 -1.53 -19.46
CA THR A 95 1.84 -1.90 -18.90
C THR A 95 1.72 -1.59 -17.40
N GLY A 96 2.80 -1.13 -16.80
CA GLY A 96 2.90 -0.90 -15.37
C GLY A 96 2.26 0.41 -14.94
N SER A 97 1.91 0.49 -13.67
CA SER A 97 1.52 1.76 -13.04
C SER A 97 1.98 1.78 -11.59
N TRP A 98 1.98 2.96 -10.98
CA TRP A 98 2.32 3.11 -9.58
C TRP A 98 1.36 4.10 -8.92
N THR A 99 1.26 4.03 -7.60
CA THR A 99 0.44 4.95 -6.82
C THR A 99 1.08 5.20 -5.48
N VAL A 100 1.07 6.45 -5.04
CA VAL A 100 1.35 6.86 -3.66
C VAL A 100 0.16 7.70 -3.21
N LYS A 101 -0.61 7.20 -2.25
CA LYS A 101 -1.82 7.90 -1.77
C LYS A 101 -2.03 7.73 -0.28
N TRP A 102 -2.55 8.77 0.35
CA TRP A 102 -3.02 8.70 1.71
C TRP A 102 -4.38 7.99 1.75
N VAL A 103 -4.44 6.92 2.55
CA VAL A 103 -5.68 6.18 2.85
C VAL A 103 -6.48 6.94 3.90
N THR A 104 -5.77 7.45 4.91
CA THR A 104 -6.30 8.41 5.88
C THR A 104 -5.43 9.65 5.86
N PRO A 105 -5.98 10.85 6.08
CA PRO A 105 -5.18 12.07 6.11
C PRO A 105 -4.07 12.00 7.15
N GLU A 106 -3.01 12.77 6.88
CA GLU A 106 -1.90 13.00 7.81
C GLU A 106 -2.39 13.55 9.17
#